data_AF-A0A2V6GEM1-F1
#
_entry.id   AF-A0A2V6GEM1-F1
#
_cell.length_a   1.000
_cell.length_b   1.000
_cell.length_c   1.000
_cell.angle_alpha   90.00
_cell.angle_beta   90.00
_cell.angle_gamma   90.00
#
_symmetry.space_group_name_H-M   'P 1'
#
loop_
_entity.id
_entity.type
_entity.pdbx_description
1 polymer ?
#
loop_
_entity_poly.entity_id
_entity_poly.type
_entity_poly.pdbx_seq_one_letter_code
_entity_poly.pdbx_strand_id
1 'polypeptide(L)'
;MKKLGVWTLVVVALTTAVTFAGDYNGLVLEQIKQMPQGGRYSVSHFAKIRLQSSAHFESGKFFILPSAASPSFCSGATYLVFIRTLETLRARGELQLDYATLEHLIIRDQRDGEGIWGRWNANGPGTARLFHELGLGQNFGNFDQAKPGDFMKIFWSRQVGRNEHGHSTIFLGMENRTDGQ
;
A
#
# COMPACT_ATOMS: atom_id res chain seq x y z
N MET A 1 -7.03 30.06 63.40
CA MET A 1 -6.07 30.11 62.28
C MET A 1 -6.11 28.77 61.55
N LYS A 2 -6.84 28.65 60.43
CA LYS A 2 -6.94 27.41 59.63
C LYS A 2 -6.07 27.55 58.39
N LYS A 3 -5.10 26.66 58.20
CA LYS A 3 -4.25 26.58 57.00
C LYS A 3 -5.06 25.94 55.87
N LEU A 4 -5.28 26.67 54.77
CA LEU A 4 -5.76 26.08 53.52
C LEU A 4 -4.55 25.47 52.78
N GLY A 5 -4.61 24.17 52.53
CA GLY A 5 -3.67 23.47 51.66
C GLY A 5 -4.00 23.73 50.19
N VAL A 6 -3.01 24.20 49.44
CA VAL A 6 -3.09 24.35 47.99
C VAL A 6 -2.84 22.97 47.36
N TRP A 7 -3.84 22.44 46.67
CA TRP A 7 -3.69 21.25 45.83
C TRP A 7 -3.37 21.69 44.40
N THR A 8 -2.16 21.38 43.95
CA THR A 8 -1.75 21.63 42.56
C THR A 8 -2.33 20.52 41.67
N LEU A 9 -3.32 20.88 40.85
CA LEU A 9 -3.82 20.02 39.77
C LEU A 9 -2.76 19.94 38.67
N VAL A 10 -2.07 18.80 38.58
CA VAL A 10 -1.25 18.47 37.41
C VAL A 10 -2.18 18.02 36.30
N VAL A 11 -2.45 18.92 35.36
CA VAL A 11 -3.15 18.58 34.11
C VAL A 11 -2.12 17.93 33.19
N VAL A 12 -2.14 16.59 33.12
CA VAL A 12 -1.43 15.86 32.07
C VAL A 12 -2.19 16.06 30.77
N ALA A 13 -1.72 17.00 29.95
CA ALA A 13 -2.20 17.14 28.59
C ALA A 13 -1.73 15.92 27.77
N LEU A 14 -2.63 14.95 27.61
CA LEU A 14 -2.51 13.91 26.59
C LEU A 14 -2.61 14.59 25.23
N THR A 15 -1.47 14.95 24.64
CA THR A 15 -1.41 15.30 23.23
C THR A 15 -1.64 14.03 22.42
N THR A 16 -2.89 13.77 22.04
CA THR A 16 -3.17 12.85 20.94
C THR A 16 -2.55 13.47 19.70
N ALA A 17 -1.40 12.95 19.26
CA ALA A 17 -0.84 13.29 17.97
C ALA A 17 -1.89 12.94 16.92
N VAL A 18 -2.53 13.97 16.36
CA VAL A 18 -3.33 13.82 15.15
C VAL A 18 -2.32 13.54 14.05
N THR A 19 -2.06 12.26 13.79
CA THR A 19 -1.30 11.83 12.61
C THR A 19 -2.15 12.18 11.40
N PHE A 20 -1.85 13.30 10.74
CA PHE A 20 -2.34 13.52 9.38
C PHE A 20 -1.80 12.37 8.54
N ALA A 21 -2.70 11.55 7.97
CA ALA A 21 -2.31 10.60 6.95
C ALA A 21 -1.62 11.40 5.83
N GLY A 22 -0.35 11.11 5.56
CA GLY A 22 0.43 11.84 4.57
C GLY A 22 -0.18 11.69 3.18
N ASP A 23 -0.25 12.79 2.43
CA ASP A 23 -0.62 12.76 1.01
C ASP A 23 0.61 12.33 0.20
N TYR A 24 0.68 11.04 -0.11
CA TYR A 24 1.79 10.44 -0.87
C TYR A 24 1.45 10.23 -2.36
N ASN A 25 0.28 10.69 -2.80
CA ASN A 25 -0.25 10.46 -4.15
C ASN A 25 0.75 10.92 -5.24
N GLY A 26 1.36 12.10 -5.07
CA GLY A 26 2.37 12.62 -5.99
C GLY A 26 3.58 11.68 -6.12
N LEU A 27 4.08 11.15 -5.00
CA LEU A 27 5.21 10.23 -5.00
C LEU A 27 4.84 8.88 -5.64
N VAL A 28 3.63 8.37 -5.41
CA VAL A 28 3.14 7.15 -6.08
C VAL A 28 3.14 7.34 -7.60
N LEU A 29 2.68 8.49 -8.10
CA LEU A 29 2.71 8.81 -9.53
C LEU A 29 4.14 8.91 -10.08
N GLU A 30 5.09 9.44 -9.31
CA GLU A 30 6.51 9.41 -9.67
C GLU A 30 7.04 7.99 -9.81
N GLN A 31 6.67 7.08 -8.89
CA GLN A 31 7.07 5.67 -8.97
C GLN A 31 6.46 4.96 -10.17
N ILE A 32 5.20 5.24 -10.51
CA ILE A 32 4.54 4.68 -11.71
C ILE A 32 5.31 5.05 -12.98
N LYS A 33 5.79 6.30 -13.11
CA LYS A 33 6.58 6.74 -14.28
C LYS A 33 7.88 5.96 -14.46
N GLN A 34 8.38 5.32 -13.41
CA GLN A 34 9.58 4.50 -13.42
C GLN A 34 9.29 3.00 -13.65
N MET A 35 8.01 2.61 -13.74
CA MET A 35 7.62 1.25 -14.05
C MET A 35 7.73 0.97 -15.55
N PRO A 36 8.11 -0.25 -15.96
CA PRO A 36 8.17 -0.64 -17.36
C PRO A 36 6.77 -0.63 -17.97
N GLN A 37 6.70 -0.28 -19.24
CA GLN A 37 5.48 -0.40 -20.03
C GLN A 37 5.40 -1.79 -20.70
N GLY A 38 4.20 -2.34 -20.84
CA GLY A 38 3.97 -3.67 -21.40
C GLY A 38 4.12 -4.79 -20.38
N GLY A 39 4.82 -5.87 -20.71
CA GLY A 39 5.12 -6.97 -19.78
C GLY A 39 4.12 -8.12 -19.73
N ARG A 40 2.92 -8.00 -20.33
CA ARG A 40 1.86 -9.04 -20.37
C ARG A 40 1.27 -9.37 -18.98
N TYR A 41 0.02 -9.82 -18.99
CA TYR A 41 -0.73 -10.23 -17.80
C TYR A 41 -0.76 -11.76 -17.65
N SER A 42 -0.44 -12.27 -16.47
CA SER A 42 -0.56 -13.69 -16.12
C SER A 42 -0.68 -13.88 -14.62
N VAL A 43 -1.65 -14.70 -14.19
CA VAL A 43 -1.82 -15.13 -12.78
C VAL A 43 -1.21 -16.52 -12.51
N SER A 44 -0.31 -16.96 -13.40
CA SER A 44 0.33 -18.28 -13.30
C SER A 44 1.34 -18.36 -12.16
N HIS A 45 1.67 -19.59 -11.75
CA HIS A 45 2.78 -19.84 -10.82
C HIS A 45 4.10 -19.25 -11.32
N PHE A 46 4.33 -19.27 -12.64
CA PHE A 46 5.51 -18.64 -13.25
C PHE A 46 5.55 -17.12 -13.02
N ALA A 47 4.43 -16.42 -13.18
CA ALA A 47 4.35 -14.98 -12.90
C ALA A 47 4.63 -14.67 -11.42
N LYS A 48 4.18 -15.53 -10.49
CA LYS A 48 4.49 -15.42 -9.06
C LYS A 48 5.99 -15.56 -8.78
N ILE A 49 6.67 -16.53 -9.39
CA ILE A 49 8.13 -16.70 -9.27
C ILE A 49 8.84 -15.43 -9.78
N ARG A 50 8.44 -14.93 -10.96
CA ARG A 50 9.02 -13.72 -11.57
C ARG A 50 8.88 -12.50 -10.65
N LEU A 51 7.70 -12.33 -10.05
CA LEU A 51 7.46 -11.27 -9.07
C LEU A 51 8.36 -11.40 -7.83
N GLN A 52 8.45 -12.59 -7.23
CA GLN A 52 9.33 -12.83 -6.07
C GLN A 52 10.81 -12.57 -6.40
N SER A 53 11.23 -12.89 -7.63
CA SER A 53 12.59 -12.66 -8.13
C SER A 53 12.87 -11.19 -8.47
N SER A 54 11.84 -10.33 -8.50
CA SER A 54 11.97 -8.93 -8.92
C SER A 54 12.25 -7.97 -7.76
N ALA A 55 12.14 -8.43 -6.52
CA ALA A 55 12.35 -7.63 -5.33
C ALA A 55 13.10 -8.43 -4.26
N HIS A 56 14.23 -7.89 -3.81
CA HIS A 56 15.03 -8.44 -2.72
C HIS A 56 15.22 -7.40 -1.63
N PHE A 57 15.48 -7.86 -0.40
CA PHE A 57 15.80 -7.00 0.72
C PHE A 57 17.11 -7.46 1.33
N GLU A 58 18.06 -6.55 1.40
CA GLU A 58 19.40 -6.82 1.90
C GLU A 58 19.90 -5.58 2.64
N SER A 59 20.54 -5.80 3.80
CA SER A 59 21.15 -4.74 4.60
C SER A 59 20.23 -3.54 4.88
N GLY A 60 18.93 -3.78 5.09
CA GLY A 60 17.96 -2.75 5.43
C GLY A 60 17.36 -1.98 4.24
N LYS A 61 17.64 -2.40 2.99
CA LYS A 61 17.21 -1.74 1.75
C LYS A 61 16.52 -2.70 0.79
N PHE A 62 15.53 -2.19 0.05
CA PHE A 62 14.89 -2.93 -1.04
C PHE A 62 15.59 -2.70 -2.38
N PHE A 63 15.92 -3.78 -3.06
CA PHE A 63 16.42 -3.79 -4.43
C PHE A 63 15.30 -4.30 -5.33
N ILE A 64 14.76 -3.42 -6.17
CA ILE A 64 13.59 -3.72 -7.01
C ILE A 64 13.97 -3.56 -8.48
N LEU A 65 13.77 -4.61 -9.26
CA LEU A 65 13.93 -4.65 -10.71
C LEU A 65 12.56 -4.93 -11.37
N PRO A 66 11.72 -3.92 -11.60
CA PRO A 66 10.34 -4.12 -12.05
C PRO A 66 10.22 -4.92 -13.36
N SER A 67 11.16 -4.74 -14.29
CA SER A 67 11.18 -5.46 -15.57
C SER A 67 11.34 -6.99 -15.42
N ALA A 68 11.92 -7.45 -14.31
CA ALA A 68 12.04 -8.88 -14.03
C ALA A 68 10.70 -9.53 -13.66
N ALA A 69 9.71 -8.73 -13.23
CA ALA A 69 8.38 -9.22 -12.84
C ALA A 69 7.46 -9.58 -14.02
N SER A 70 7.94 -9.54 -15.27
CA SER A 70 7.15 -9.83 -16.49
C SER A 70 7.17 -11.32 -16.86
N PRO A 71 6.03 -11.99 -17.12
CA PRO A 71 4.67 -11.48 -17.00
C PRO A 71 4.24 -11.34 -15.55
N SER A 72 3.35 -10.38 -15.28
CA SER A 72 2.90 -10.05 -13.94
C SER A 72 1.38 -10.08 -13.82
N PHE A 73 0.88 -9.77 -12.63
CA PHE A 73 -0.52 -9.59 -12.33
C PHE A 73 -0.72 -8.32 -11.51
N CYS A 74 -1.98 -7.92 -11.36
CA CYS A 74 -2.35 -6.60 -10.88
C CYS A 74 -1.81 -6.27 -9.48
N SER A 75 -2.07 -7.12 -8.49
CA SER A 75 -1.57 -6.94 -7.13
C SER A 75 -0.04 -6.95 -7.05
N GLY A 76 0.64 -7.74 -7.89
CA GLY A 76 2.10 -7.74 -7.98
C GLY A 76 2.66 -6.41 -8.49
N ALA A 77 2.14 -5.92 -9.61
CA ALA A 77 2.58 -4.65 -10.18
C ALA A 77 2.35 -3.46 -9.23
N THR A 78 1.18 -3.39 -8.60
CA THR A 78 0.88 -2.30 -7.65
C THR A 78 1.72 -2.42 -6.37
N TYR A 79 2.02 -3.63 -5.90
CA TYR A 79 2.88 -3.82 -4.73
C TYR A 79 4.32 -3.36 -4.97
N LEU A 80 4.86 -3.59 -6.17
CA LEU A 80 6.19 -3.05 -6.49
C LEU A 80 6.23 -1.52 -6.43
N VAL A 81 5.18 -0.85 -6.92
CA VAL A 81 5.04 0.61 -6.77
C VAL A 81 4.99 1.01 -5.29
N PHE A 82 4.24 0.27 -4.48
CA PHE A 82 4.14 0.50 -3.04
C PHE A 82 5.50 0.38 -2.32
N ILE A 83 6.25 -0.71 -2.52
CA ILE A 83 7.57 -0.86 -1.87
C ILE A 83 8.56 0.23 -2.32
N ARG A 84 8.55 0.60 -3.61
CA ARG A 84 9.38 1.73 -4.09
C ARG A 84 9.00 3.06 -3.44
N THR A 85 7.71 3.28 -3.20
CA THR A 85 7.20 4.47 -2.50
C THR A 85 7.71 4.50 -1.07
N LEU A 86 7.57 3.40 -0.33
CA LEU A 86 8.07 3.27 1.04
C LEU A 86 9.59 3.48 1.13
N GLU A 87 10.35 2.87 0.22
CA GLU A 87 11.81 3.02 0.21
C GLU A 87 12.23 4.47 -0.10
N THR A 88 11.49 5.17 -0.96
CA THR A 88 11.74 6.59 -1.22
C THR A 88 11.43 7.46 0.00
N LEU A 89 10.31 7.23 0.69
CA LEU A 89 9.98 7.93 1.93
C LEU A 89 11.03 7.68 3.03
N ARG A 90 11.51 6.44 3.15
CA ARG A 90 12.59 6.08 4.08
C ARG A 90 13.90 6.78 3.72
N ALA A 91 14.28 6.82 2.45
CA ALA A 91 15.47 7.51 1.99
C ALA A 91 15.41 9.03 2.24
N ARG A 92 14.21 9.62 2.24
CA ARG A 92 13.97 11.03 2.60
C ARG A 92 13.88 11.28 4.11
N GLY A 93 13.85 10.23 4.93
CA GLY A 93 13.65 10.33 6.39
C GLY A 93 12.21 10.62 6.80
N GLU A 94 11.25 10.56 5.87
CA GLU A 94 9.81 10.84 6.09
C GLU A 94 9.05 9.63 6.65
N LEU A 95 9.63 8.43 6.53
CA LEU A 95 9.08 7.20 7.08
C LEU A 95 10.17 6.40 7.78
N GLN A 96 9.92 6.00 9.03
CA GLN A 96 10.79 5.09 9.76
C GLN A 96 10.02 3.80 10.05
N LEU A 97 10.58 2.68 9.61
CA LEU A 97 10.10 1.33 9.93
C LEU A 97 11.27 0.55 10.50
N ASP A 98 11.02 -0.22 11.55
CA ASP A 98 12.01 -1.13 12.12
C ASP A 98 12.37 -2.25 11.15
N TYR A 99 13.49 -2.91 11.42
CA TYR A 99 14.02 -3.95 10.54
C TYR A 99 13.09 -5.15 10.38
N ALA A 100 12.41 -5.56 11.47
CA ALA A 100 11.46 -6.67 11.44
C ALA A 100 10.27 -6.39 10.50
N THR A 101 9.72 -5.18 10.56
CA THR A 101 8.64 -4.74 9.67
C THR A 101 9.08 -4.75 8.21
N LEU A 102 10.31 -4.33 7.93
CA LEU A 102 10.85 -4.35 6.57
C LEU A 102 11.02 -5.78 6.04
N GLU A 103 11.53 -6.71 6.85
CA GLU A 103 11.65 -8.10 6.41
C GLU A 103 10.29 -8.74 6.04
N HIS A 104 9.21 -8.28 6.67
CA HIS A 104 7.84 -8.71 6.37
C HIS A 104 7.24 -8.09 5.10
N LEU A 105 7.83 -7.04 4.54
CA LEU A 105 7.40 -6.44 3.27
C LEU A 105 7.88 -7.24 2.03
N ILE A 106 8.84 -8.15 2.19
CA ILE A 106 9.32 -8.97 1.07
C ILE A 106 8.20 -9.87 0.55
N ILE A 107 8.10 -9.99 -0.77
CA ILE A 107 7.16 -10.90 -1.44
C ILE A 107 7.63 -12.34 -1.20
N ARG A 108 6.92 -13.06 -0.34
CA ARG A 108 7.19 -14.48 -0.03
C ARG A 108 6.01 -15.35 -0.45
N ASP A 109 6.15 -16.66 -0.29
CA ASP A 109 5.02 -17.58 -0.46
C ASP A 109 4.13 -17.53 0.79
N GLN A 110 3.18 -16.59 0.79
CA GLN A 110 2.20 -16.37 1.86
C GLN A 110 0.80 -16.71 1.36
N ARG A 111 -0.06 -17.19 2.27
CA ARG A 111 -1.49 -17.39 1.99
C ARG A 111 -2.21 -16.04 1.98
N ASP A 112 -3.36 -15.99 1.31
CA ASP A 112 -4.21 -14.81 1.32
C ASP A 112 -4.58 -14.41 2.76
N GLY A 113 -4.39 -13.13 3.07
CA GLY A 113 -4.67 -12.55 4.39
C GLY A 113 -3.55 -12.69 5.42
N GLU A 114 -2.48 -13.44 5.12
CA GLU A 114 -1.35 -13.62 6.02
C GLU A 114 -0.17 -12.69 5.66
N GLY A 115 0.41 -12.02 6.67
CA GLY A 115 1.52 -11.09 6.45
C GLY A 115 1.13 -9.87 5.59
N ILE A 116 2.12 -9.06 5.21
CA ILE A 116 1.85 -7.82 4.46
C ILE A 116 1.49 -8.14 3.01
N TRP A 117 2.30 -8.95 2.32
CA TRP A 117 2.04 -9.33 0.94
C TRP A 117 0.76 -10.18 0.80
N GLY A 118 0.54 -11.17 1.67
CA GLY A 118 -0.69 -11.97 1.60
C GLY A 118 -1.95 -11.15 1.85
N ARG A 119 -1.92 -10.12 2.70
CA ARG A 119 -3.02 -9.15 2.85
C ARG A 119 -3.18 -8.23 1.63
N TRP A 120 -2.07 -7.79 1.02
CA TRP A 120 -2.13 -7.01 -0.22
C TRP A 120 -2.79 -7.79 -1.36
N ASN A 121 -2.39 -9.06 -1.51
CA ASN A 121 -2.86 -9.94 -2.56
C ASN A 121 -4.26 -10.55 -2.29
N ALA A 122 -4.71 -10.53 -1.04
CA ALA A 122 -5.95 -11.18 -0.63
C ALA A 122 -7.18 -10.67 -1.38
N ASN A 123 -8.17 -11.55 -1.48
CA ASN A 123 -9.55 -11.12 -1.65
C ASN A 123 -10.03 -10.35 -0.41
N GLY A 124 -10.76 -9.27 -0.64
CA GLY A 124 -11.36 -8.42 0.38
C GLY A 124 -10.55 -7.15 0.67
N PRO A 125 -10.78 -6.53 1.84
CA PRO A 125 -10.22 -5.22 2.18
C PRO A 125 -8.76 -5.28 2.67
N GLY A 126 -7.98 -6.31 2.31
CA GLY A 126 -6.65 -6.54 2.89
C GLY A 126 -5.67 -5.38 2.67
N THR A 127 -5.66 -4.78 1.47
CA THR A 127 -4.89 -3.56 1.18
C THR A 127 -5.38 -2.37 2.03
N ALA A 128 -6.69 -2.13 2.07
CA ALA A 128 -7.27 -1.04 2.87
C ALA A 128 -6.97 -1.19 4.38
N ARG A 129 -7.04 -2.42 4.89
CA ARG A 129 -6.69 -2.73 6.28
C ARG A 129 -5.22 -2.41 6.58
N LEU A 130 -4.32 -2.77 5.67
CA LEU A 130 -2.89 -2.45 5.78
C LEU A 130 -2.66 -0.94 5.83
N PHE A 131 -3.28 -0.17 4.93
CA PHE A 131 -3.14 1.30 4.90
C PHE A 131 -3.64 1.96 6.19
N HIS A 132 -4.78 1.50 6.70
CA HIS A 132 -5.33 1.97 7.97
C HIS A 132 -4.40 1.67 9.14
N GLU A 133 -3.86 0.45 9.23
CA GLU A 133 -2.93 0.06 10.31
C GLU A 133 -1.61 0.83 10.27
N LEU A 134 -1.14 1.19 9.08
CA LEU A 134 0.13 1.92 8.90
C LEU A 134 -0.03 3.44 8.87
N GLY A 135 -1.25 3.98 8.92
CA GLY A 135 -1.50 5.42 8.81
C GLY A 135 -1.07 6.03 7.47
N LEU A 136 -1.07 5.24 6.39
CA LEU A 136 -0.56 5.63 5.06
C LEU A 136 -1.61 6.28 4.15
N GLY A 137 -2.81 6.54 4.67
CA GLY A 137 -3.89 7.12 3.88
C GLY A 137 -5.25 6.98 4.53
N GLN A 138 -6.26 7.49 3.85
CA GLN A 138 -7.66 7.29 4.20
C GLN A 138 -8.25 6.15 3.36
N ASN A 139 -9.12 5.35 3.98
CA ASN A 139 -9.91 4.35 3.26
C ASN A 139 -11.24 4.95 2.82
N PHE A 140 -11.65 4.65 1.60
CA PHE A 140 -12.93 5.09 1.04
C PHE A 140 -13.60 3.95 0.27
N GLY A 141 -14.94 4.01 0.21
CA GLY A 141 -15.76 3.04 -0.52
C GLY A 141 -16.42 3.60 -1.78
N ASN A 142 -16.43 4.94 -1.96
CA ASN A 142 -16.96 5.58 -3.16
C ASN A 142 -15.82 6.02 -4.06
N PHE A 143 -15.90 5.64 -5.33
CA PHE A 143 -14.97 6.00 -6.38
C PHE A 143 -14.82 7.52 -6.57
N ASP A 144 -15.87 8.32 -6.29
CA ASP A 144 -15.81 9.79 -6.39
C ASP A 144 -14.78 10.45 -5.44
N GLN A 145 -14.28 9.70 -4.46
CA GLN A 145 -13.29 10.17 -3.50
C GLN A 145 -11.85 9.90 -3.97
N ALA A 146 -11.68 9.12 -5.04
CA ALA A 146 -10.37 8.72 -5.52
C ALA A 146 -9.57 9.89 -6.09
N LYS A 147 -8.29 9.95 -5.74
CA LYS A 147 -7.30 10.90 -6.24
C LYS A 147 -6.21 10.15 -7.02
N PRO A 148 -5.67 10.73 -8.10
CA PRO A 148 -4.56 10.13 -8.82
C PRO A 148 -3.44 9.71 -7.85
N GLY A 149 -2.97 8.46 -7.92
CA GLY A 149 -2.01 7.87 -6.99
C GLY A 149 -2.65 6.98 -5.91
N ASP A 150 -3.97 6.93 -5.78
CA ASP A 150 -4.62 6.05 -4.80
C ASP A 150 -4.51 4.59 -5.22
N PHE A 151 -4.06 3.74 -4.29
CA PHE A 151 -4.16 2.29 -4.43
C PHE A 151 -5.60 1.86 -4.20
N MET A 152 -6.18 1.22 -5.21
CA MET A 152 -7.58 0.81 -5.20
C MET A 152 -7.72 -0.66 -5.53
N LYS A 153 -8.83 -1.23 -5.06
CA LYS A 153 -9.34 -2.50 -5.55
C LYS A 153 -10.71 -2.27 -6.15
N ILE A 154 -10.85 -2.52 -7.44
CA ILE A 154 -12.14 -2.45 -8.13
C ILE A 154 -12.78 -3.83 -8.01
N PHE A 155 -14.04 -3.88 -7.58
CA PHE A 155 -14.81 -5.11 -7.43
C PHE A 155 -15.89 -5.18 -8.51
N TRP A 156 -16.00 -6.33 -9.19
CA TRP A 156 -17.01 -6.59 -10.21
C TRP A 156 -18.31 -7.16 -9.63
N SER A 157 -18.27 -7.57 -8.37
CA SER A 157 -19.40 -8.11 -7.62
C SER A 157 -19.43 -7.55 -6.20
N ARG A 158 -20.56 -7.70 -5.52
CA ARG A 158 -20.69 -7.37 -4.09
C ARG A 158 -20.18 -8.48 -3.16
N GLN A 159 -19.63 -9.56 -3.72
CA GLN A 159 -19.16 -10.70 -2.95
C GLN A 159 -17.79 -10.40 -2.37
N VAL A 160 -17.57 -10.78 -1.11
CA VAL A 160 -16.29 -10.62 -0.40
C VAL A 160 -15.70 -12.00 -0.12
N GLY A 161 -14.37 -12.12 -0.25
CA GLY A 161 -13.64 -13.36 0.07
C GLY A 161 -13.51 -14.29 -1.13
N ARG A 162 -13.74 -15.60 -0.96
CA ARG A 162 -13.39 -16.60 -1.98
C ARG A 162 -14.04 -16.37 -3.36
N ASN A 163 -15.26 -15.85 -3.37
CA ASN A 163 -16.02 -15.60 -4.61
C ASN A 163 -15.91 -14.14 -5.08
N GLU A 164 -15.03 -13.37 -4.46
CA GLU A 164 -14.73 -12.03 -4.92
C GLU A 164 -14.06 -12.06 -6.29
N HIS A 165 -14.51 -11.17 -7.16
CA HIS A 165 -13.84 -10.88 -8.40
C HIS A 165 -13.51 -9.39 -8.43
N GLY A 166 -12.24 -9.07 -8.63
CA GLY A 166 -11.78 -7.69 -8.64
C GLY A 166 -10.41 -7.55 -9.27
N HIS A 167 -9.88 -6.33 -9.19
CA HIS A 167 -8.58 -5.99 -9.74
C HIS A 167 -7.90 -4.93 -8.87
N SER A 168 -6.63 -5.15 -8.52
CA SER A 168 -5.82 -4.13 -7.85
C SER A 168 -5.33 -3.12 -8.88
N THR A 169 -5.45 -1.84 -8.58
CA THR A 169 -5.12 -0.75 -9.50
C THR A 169 -4.55 0.43 -8.73
N ILE A 170 -3.90 1.34 -9.43
CA ILE A 170 -3.59 2.68 -8.93
C ILE A 170 -4.37 3.65 -9.79
N PHE A 171 -5.21 4.48 -9.17
CA PHE A 171 -6.03 5.42 -9.89
C PHE A 171 -5.17 6.50 -10.54
N LEU A 172 -5.39 6.80 -11.81
CA LEU A 172 -4.63 7.83 -12.55
C LEU A 172 -5.47 9.08 -12.87
N GLY A 173 -6.78 8.99 -12.73
CA GLY A 173 -7.72 10.03 -13.12
C GLY A 173 -8.88 9.49 -13.96
N MET A 174 -9.83 10.38 -14.25
CA MET A 174 -10.95 10.09 -15.14
C MET A 174 -10.64 10.54 -16.55
N GLU A 175 -10.98 9.69 -17.52
CA GLU A 175 -10.98 10.03 -18.93
C GLU A 175 -12.43 10.10 -19.40
N ASN A 176 -12.84 11.26 -19.93
CA ASN A 176 -14.13 11.38 -20.59
C ASN A 176 -14.03 10.75 -21.99
N ARG A 177 -14.30 9.45 -22.05
CA ARG A 177 -14.44 8.73 -23.32
C ARG A 177 -15.76 9.09 -23.97
N THR A 178 -15.70 9.69 -25.16
CA THR A 178 -16.89 10.06 -25.94
C THR A 178 -17.60 8.85 -26.57
N ASP A 179 -16.96 7.68 -26.56
CA ASP A 179 -17.44 6.42 -27.14
C ASP A 179 -18.12 5.49 -26.13
N GLY A 180 -18.21 5.87 -24.85
CA GLY A 180 -18.98 5.13 -23.84
C GLY A 180 -18.45 3.72 -23.53
N GLN A 181 -17.17 3.46 -23.82
CA GLN A 181 -16.49 2.19 -23.51
C GLN A 181 -15.40 2.38 -22.45
#